data_AF-A0A026WLN7-F1
#
_entry.id   AF-A0A026WLN7-F1
#
_cell.length_a   1.000
_cell.length_b   1.000
_cell.length_c   1.000
_cell.angle_alpha   90.00
_cell.angle_beta   90.00
_cell.angle_gamma   90.00
#
_symmetry.space_group_name_H-M   'P 1'
#
loop_
_entity.id
_entity.type
_entity.pdbx_description
1 polymer ?
#
loop_
_entity_poly.entity_id
_entity_poly.type
_entity_poly.pdbx_seq_one_letter_code
_entity_poly.pdbx_strand_id
1 'polypeptide(L)'
;MLAATPRDILVGTTPRKPLSPFAKFRQLDRQHSAPVSPLSPSSFSSLKSPGTDFRFKFTEPAVRDNAAQIKERLLAWCRSKTKEYDNVHLDNFSTSWNNGLAFCALIHHFRPDAFDYNSLRPENRRKNFELAFTKADEVAGIAPLLDVEDMVMMQRPDWKCVFTYVQSIYRRFKDED
;
A
#
# COMPACT_ATOMS: atom_id res chain seq x y z
N MET A 1 -47.56 -18.75 27.88
CA MET A 1 -46.59 -19.83 27.59
C MET A 1 -46.36 -19.84 26.08
N LEU A 2 -45.19 -19.38 25.60
CA LEU A 2 -44.08 -20.20 25.05
C LEU A 2 -44.49 -20.90 23.72
N ALA A 3 -43.80 -20.83 22.57
CA ALA A 3 -42.45 -20.38 22.24
C ALA A 3 -42.25 -20.22 20.71
N ALA A 4 -41.27 -19.37 20.35
CA ALA A 4 -40.25 -19.47 19.28
C ALA A 4 -40.57 -19.74 17.78
N THR A 5 -39.88 -18.93 16.96
CA THR A 5 -39.61 -18.97 15.50
C THR A 5 -38.65 -20.08 15.04
N PRO A 6 -38.58 -20.34 13.72
CA PRO A 6 -37.31 -20.50 12.99
C PRO A 6 -37.29 -19.57 11.74
N ARG A 7 -36.40 -18.59 11.52
CA ARG A 7 -34.93 -18.58 11.31
C ARG A 7 -34.42 -19.60 10.29
N ASP A 8 -34.67 -19.34 9.01
CA ASP A 8 -33.86 -19.90 7.92
C ASP A 8 -32.60 -19.06 7.71
N ILE A 9 -31.47 -19.73 7.87
CA ILE A 9 -30.12 -19.24 7.70
C ILE A 9 -29.76 -19.35 6.21
N LEU A 10 -29.71 -18.22 5.51
CA LEU A 10 -29.04 -18.14 4.21
C LEU A 10 -27.58 -17.74 4.47
N VAL A 11 -26.67 -18.72 4.51
CA VAL A 11 -25.22 -18.48 4.42
C VAL A 11 -24.95 -17.92 3.02
N GLY A 12 -24.90 -16.59 2.92
CA GLY A 12 -24.40 -15.89 1.75
C GLY A 12 -22.89 -16.09 1.66
N THR A 13 -22.45 -16.92 0.71
CA THR A 13 -21.06 -16.99 0.26
C THR A 13 -20.68 -15.64 -0.33
N THR A 14 -19.96 -14.81 0.43
CA THR A 14 -19.40 -13.56 -0.08
C THR A 14 -18.42 -13.87 -1.23
N PRO A 15 -18.54 -13.22 -2.40
CA PRO A 15 -17.56 -13.34 -3.47
C PRO A 15 -16.20 -12.91 -2.92
N ARG A 16 -15.19 -13.79 -3.01
CA ARG A 16 -13.83 -13.44 -2.62
C ARG A 16 -13.36 -12.31 -3.54
N LYS A 17 -13.20 -11.10 -2.99
CA LYS A 17 -12.58 -9.98 -3.70
C LYS A 17 -11.23 -10.47 -4.26
N PRO A 18 -10.93 -10.18 -5.54
CA PRO A 18 -9.66 -10.60 -6.12
C PRO A 18 -8.52 -10.01 -5.28
N LEU A 19 -7.65 -10.89 -4.79
CA LEU A 19 -6.47 -10.52 -4.02
C LEU A 19 -5.64 -9.53 -4.82
N SER A 20 -5.07 -8.53 -4.14
CA SER A 20 -4.12 -7.61 -4.77
C SER A 20 -3.03 -8.41 -5.50
N PRO A 21 -2.60 -7.99 -6.70
CA PRO A 21 -1.48 -8.60 -7.41
C PRO A 21 -0.22 -8.77 -6.53
N PHE A 22 0.00 -7.84 -5.59
CA PHE A 22 1.12 -7.91 -4.65
C PHE A 22 0.93 -8.98 -3.57
N ALA A 23 -0.29 -9.19 -3.08
CA ALA A 23 -0.59 -10.29 -2.16
C ALA A 23 -0.39 -11.65 -2.84
N LYS A 24 -0.80 -11.76 -4.10
CA LYS A 24 -0.59 -12.97 -4.92
C LYS A 24 0.89 -13.24 -5.17
N PHE A 25 1.68 -12.21 -5.45
CA PHE A 25 3.13 -12.34 -5.63
C PHE A 25 3.82 -12.83 -4.35
N ARG A 26 3.51 -12.25 -3.18
CA ARG A 26 4.08 -12.67 -1.89
C ARG A 26 3.68 -14.10 -1.51
N GLN A 27 2.45 -14.50 -1.83
CA GLN A 27 2.00 -15.86 -1.57
C GLN A 27 2.80 -16.88 -2.39
N LEU A 28 3.17 -16.54 -3.63
CA LEU A 28 4.05 -17.37 -4.45
C LEU A 28 5.47 -17.44 -3.89
N ASP A 29 6.07 -16.33 -3.45
CA ASP A 29 7.41 -16.35 -2.79
C ASP A 29 7.42 -17.21 -1.52
N ARG A 30 6.36 -17.11 -0.72
CA ARG A 30 6.20 -17.90 0.52
C ARG A 30 5.99 -19.39 0.24
N GLN A 31 5.37 -19.76 -0.88
CA GLN A 31 5.19 -21.15 -1.28
C GLN A 31 6.47 -21.79 -1.83
N HIS A 32 7.43 -21.01 -2.32
CA HIS A 32 8.70 -21.52 -2.87
C HIS A 32 9.90 -21.42 -1.92
N SER A 33 9.72 -20.93 -0.69
CA SER A 33 10.81 -20.85 0.28
C SER A 33 10.94 -22.14 1.09
N ALA A 34 11.80 -23.05 0.63
CA ALA A 34 12.36 -24.12 1.47
C ALA A 34 13.40 -23.56 2.46
N PRO A 35 13.64 -24.20 3.63
CA PRO A 35 14.62 -23.71 4.59
C PRO A 35 16.04 -23.99 4.07
N VAL A 36 16.80 -22.94 3.76
CA VAL A 36 18.22 -23.05 3.42
C VAL A 36 19.07 -22.80 4.67
N SER A 37 19.76 -23.84 5.12
CA SER A 37 20.81 -23.79 6.15
C SER A 37 21.97 -22.88 5.72
N PRO A 38 22.68 -22.20 6.64
CA PRO A 38 23.79 -21.33 6.27
C PRO A 38 25.04 -22.16 5.94
N LEU A 39 25.52 -22.06 4.70
CA LEU A 39 26.86 -22.51 4.30
C LEU A 39 27.72 -21.27 3.98
N SER A 40 28.95 -21.31 4.50
CA SER A 40 29.97 -20.26 4.51
C SER A 40 30.36 -19.73 3.13
N PRO A 41 30.88 -18.49 3.02
CA PRO A 41 31.26 -17.92 1.72
C PRO A 41 32.66 -18.42 1.32
N SER A 42 32.72 -19.26 0.29
CA SER A 42 33.94 -19.48 -0.50
C SER A 42 33.90 -18.61 -1.75
N SER A 43 34.98 -17.86 -1.93
CA SER A 43 35.25 -16.87 -2.98
C SER A 43 34.86 -17.35 -4.37
N PHE A 44 33.96 -16.63 -5.04
CA PHE A 44 33.71 -16.83 -6.46
C PHE A 44 34.61 -15.88 -7.28
N SER A 45 35.63 -16.46 -7.89
CA SER A 45 36.47 -15.84 -8.90
C SER A 45 35.64 -15.42 -10.12
N SER A 46 35.93 -14.23 -10.64
CA SER A 46 35.34 -13.67 -11.85
C SER A 46 35.47 -14.61 -13.06
N LEU A 47 34.34 -14.96 -13.68
CA LEU A 47 34.30 -15.48 -15.04
C LEU A 47 33.81 -14.38 -15.98
N LYS A 48 34.66 -13.99 -16.95
CA LYS A 48 34.30 -13.11 -18.07
C LYS A 48 33.45 -13.89 -19.06
N SER A 49 32.25 -13.40 -19.38
CA SER A 49 31.52 -13.76 -20.60
C SER A 49 31.46 -12.56 -21.56
N PRO A 50 31.76 -12.75 -22.85
CA PRO A 50 31.71 -11.70 -23.86
C PRO A 50 30.32 -11.60 -24.50
N GLY A 51 29.92 -10.37 -24.85
CA GLY A 51 28.94 -10.11 -25.91
C GLY A 51 27.47 -10.10 -25.50
N THR A 52 27.03 -8.97 -24.95
CA THR A 52 25.80 -8.19 -25.25
C THR A 52 25.45 -7.44 -23.96
N ASP A 53 25.96 -6.21 -23.84
CA ASP A 53 25.71 -5.32 -22.71
C ASP A 53 24.22 -4.92 -22.64
N PHE A 54 23.36 -5.80 -22.14
CA PHE A 54 22.12 -5.36 -21.47
C PHE A 54 22.48 -4.88 -20.06
N ARG A 55 23.32 -3.84 -19.99
CA ARG A 55 23.54 -3.09 -18.76
C ARG A 55 22.28 -2.27 -18.52
N PHE A 56 21.34 -2.80 -17.73
CA PHE A 56 20.21 -2.03 -17.24
C PHE A 56 20.74 -0.74 -16.60
N LYS A 57 20.50 0.39 -17.26
CA LYS A 57 21.03 1.74 -16.91
C LYS A 57 20.39 2.33 -15.66
N PHE A 58 20.03 1.50 -14.67
CA PHE A 58 19.46 1.97 -13.41
C PHE A 58 20.51 2.66 -12.52
N THR A 59 21.80 2.48 -12.79
CA THR A 59 22.90 3.07 -12.02
C THR A 59 23.31 4.48 -12.49
N GLU A 60 22.68 5.04 -13.53
CA GLU A 60 23.00 6.39 -13.98
C GLU A 60 22.53 7.45 -12.97
N PRO A 61 23.40 8.37 -12.52
CA PRO A 61 23.05 9.42 -11.56
C PRO A 61 21.83 10.24 -11.98
N ALA A 62 21.72 10.60 -13.26
CA ALA A 62 20.60 11.36 -13.79
C ALA A 62 19.24 10.65 -13.66
N VAL A 63 19.20 9.33 -13.85
CA VAL A 63 17.97 8.52 -13.68
C VAL A 63 17.58 8.46 -12.20
N ARG A 64 18.56 8.31 -11.31
CA ARG A 64 18.34 8.31 -9.86
C ARG A 64 17.80 9.65 -9.37
N ASP A 65 18.37 10.75 -9.86
CA ASP A 65 17.97 12.10 -9.48
C ASP A 65 16.55 12.42 -9.97
N ASN A 66 16.21 12.00 -11.19
CA ASN A 66 14.84 12.09 -11.70
C ASN A 66 13.85 11.29 -10.83
N ALA A 67 14.20 10.06 -10.46
CA ALA A 67 13.36 9.23 -9.60
C ALA A 67 13.16 9.84 -8.20
N ALA A 68 14.19 10.46 -7.62
CA ALA A 68 14.08 11.17 -6.35
C ALA A 68 13.15 12.40 -6.46
N GLN A 69 13.27 13.17 -7.53
CA GLN A 69 12.41 14.33 -7.78
C GLN A 69 10.94 13.93 -7.97
N ILE A 70 10.66 12.84 -8.68
CA ILE A 70 9.28 12.34 -8.87
C ILE A 70 8.67 11.94 -7.53
N LYS A 71 9.43 11.25 -6.68
CA LYS A 71 8.97 10.89 -5.33
C LYS A 71 8.67 12.11 -4.50
N GLU A 72 9.56 13.11 -4.50
CA GLU A 72 9.38 14.31 -3.70
C GLU A 72 8.15 15.11 -4.17
N ARG A 73 7.93 15.24 -5.49
CA ARG A 73 6.73 15.90 -6.03
C ARG A 73 5.44 15.22 -5.57
N LEU A 74 5.40 13.88 -5.63
CA LEU A 74 4.23 13.13 -5.16
C LEU A 74 4.03 13.31 -3.64
N LEU A 75 5.11 13.27 -2.86
CA LEU A 75 5.05 13.45 -1.41
C LEU A 75 4.59 14.87 -1.04
N ALA A 76 5.09 15.88 -1.73
CA ALA A 76 4.68 17.27 -1.58
C ALA A 76 3.19 17.46 -1.92
N TRP A 77 2.69 16.81 -2.98
CA TRP A 77 1.26 16.79 -3.27
C TRP A 77 0.47 16.17 -2.12
N CYS A 78 0.90 15.02 -1.59
CA CYS A 78 0.21 14.39 -0.46
C CYS A 78 0.18 15.30 0.78
N ARG A 79 1.30 15.96 1.11
CA ARG A 79 1.38 16.95 2.21
C ARG A 79 0.39 18.10 1.98
N SER A 80 0.35 18.65 0.78
CA SER A 80 -0.56 19.76 0.42
C SER A 80 -2.03 19.40 0.67
N LYS A 81 -2.44 18.17 0.33
CA LYS A 81 -3.81 17.69 0.53
C LYS A 81 -4.13 17.29 1.97
N THR A 82 -3.12 16.96 2.76
CA THR A 82 -3.29 16.48 4.14
C THR A 82 -2.88 17.49 5.21
N LYS A 83 -2.54 18.73 4.84
CA LYS A 83 -2.02 19.76 5.75
C LYS A 83 -2.94 20.13 6.91
N GLU A 84 -4.26 19.99 6.74
CA GLU A 84 -5.28 20.33 7.76
C GLU A 84 -5.68 19.12 8.61
N TYR A 85 -5.03 17.96 8.43
CA TYR A 85 -5.38 16.72 9.13
C TYR A 85 -4.43 16.44 10.28
N ASP A 86 -5.00 16.28 11.47
CA ASP A 86 -4.23 15.92 12.67
C ASP A 86 -3.62 14.51 12.54
N ASN A 87 -2.46 14.33 13.16
CA ASN A 87 -1.75 13.05 13.23
C ASN A 87 -1.26 12.51 11.86
N VAL A 88 -1.16 13.38 10.84
CA VAL A 88 -0.59 13.04 9.53
C VAL A 88 0.70 13.82 9.32
N HIS A 89 1.84 13.11 9.33
CA HIS A 89 3.14 13.67 9.00
C HIS A 89 3.85 12.81 7.94
N LEU A 90 4.01 13.35 6.74
CA LEU A 90 4.48 12.62 5.57
C LEU A 90 5.92 12.98 5.22
N ASP A 91 6.87 12.13 5.57
CA ASP A 91 8.31 12.31 5.24
C ASP A 91 8.83 11.32 4.22
N ASN A 92 8.09 10.24 4.00
CA ASN A 92 8.50 9.11 3.18
C ASN A 92 7.27 8.33 2.73
N PHE A 93 7.48 7.31 1.90
CA PHE A 93 6.45 6.37 1.48
C PHE A 93 6.47 5.07 2.31
N SER A 94 6.95 5.08 3.55
CA SER A 94 7.02 3.88 4.40
C SER A 94 6.36 4.12 5.76
N THR A 95 7.13 4.49 6.79
CA THR A 95 6.64 4.62 8.16
C THR A 95 5.60 5.71 8.33
N SER A 96 5.64 6.79 7.53
CA SER A 96 4.61 7.83 7.56
C SER A 96 3.21 7.34 7.18
N TRP A 97 3.09 6.15 6.61
CA TRP A 97 1.84 5.55 6.15
C TRP A 97 1.42 4.33 6.97
N ASN A 98 2.21 3.93 7.97
CA ASN A 98 2.07 2.63 8.63
C ASN A 98 0.84 2.52 9.53
N ASN A 99 0.19 3.62 9.88
CA ASN A 99 -0.98 3.66 10.76
C ASN A 99 -2.31 3.84 9.99
N GLY A 100 -2.26 3.98 8.66
CA GLY A 100 -3.42 4.14 7.79
C GLY A 100 -4.02 5.55 7.72
N LEU A 101 -3.68 6.45 8.65
CA LEU A 101 -4.30 7.79 8.72
C LEU A 101 -3.99 8.67 7.50
N ALA A 102 -2.80 8.54 6.93
CA ALA A 102 -2.43 9.25 5.70
C ALA A 102 -3.32 8.85 4.50
N PHE A 103 -3.66 7.56 4.38
CA PHE A 103 -4.58 7.10 3.34
C PHE A 103 -6.00 7.63 3.60
N CYS A 104 -6.48 7.54 4.85
CA CYS A 104 -7.78 8.12 5.22
C CYS A 104 -7.84 9.62 4.89
N ALA A 105 -6.80 10.39 5.22
CA ALA A 105 -6.78 11.83 5.02
C ALA A 105 -6.84 12.20 3.53
N LEU A 106 -6.10 11.49 2.68
CA LEU A 106 -6.17 11.70 1.23
C LEU A 106 -7.56 11.44 0.67
N ILE A 107 -8.20 10.32 1.04
CA ILE A 107 -9.54 10.00 0.54
C ILE A 107 -10.56 11.01 1.07
N HIS A 108 -10.50 11.35 2.36
CA HIS A 108 -11.39 12.31 2.99
C HIS A 108 -11.24 13.72 2.41
N HIS A 109 -10.04 14.13 1.99
CA HIS A 109 -9.83 15.44 1.37
C HIS A 109 -10.69 15.64 0.12
N PHE A 110 -10.72 14.64 -0.76
CA PHE A 110 -11.50 14.71 -2.00
C PHE A 110 -12.95 14.28 -1.81
N ARG A 111 -13.26 13.50 -0.77
CA ARG A 111 -14.60 12.97 -0.47
C ARG A 111 -14.86 13.11 1.04
N PRO A 112 -15.12 14.33 1.53
CA PRO A 112 -15.31 14.58 2.97
C PRO A 112 -16.53 13.85 3.53
N ASP A 113 -17.54 13.60 2.71
CA ASP A 113 -18.76 12.91 3.13
C ASP A 113 -18.62 11.38 3.24
N ALA A 114 -17.44 10.82 2.90
CA ALA A 114 -17.25 9.37 2.85
C ALA A 114 -17.21 8.72 4.25
N PHE A 115 -16.70 9.43 5.26
CA PHE A 115 -16.59 8.99 6.66
C PHE A 115 -16.12 10.15 7.56
N ASP A 116 -16.29 10.03 8.87
CA ASP A 116 -15.76 11.03 9.82
C ASP A 116 -14.29 10.76 10.17
N TYR A 117 -13.39 11.61 9.65
CA TYR A 117 -11.96 11.52 9.93
C TYR A 117 -11.61 11.77 11.41
N ASN A 118 -12.30 12.70 12.09
CA ASN A 118 -11.95 13.13 13.45
C ASN A 118 -12.17 12.03 14.49
N SER A 119 -12.98 11.02 14.15
CA SER A 119 -13.18 9.80 14.94
C SER A 119 -12.00 8.82 14.88
N LEU A 120 -11.07 9.00 13.94
CA LEU A 120 -9.97 8.07 13.72
C LEU A 120 -8.83 8.30 14.71
N ARG A 121 -8.10 7.21 14.99
CA ARG A 121 -7.00 7.19 15.97
C ARG A 121 -5.82 6.39 15.42
N PRO A 122 -4.57 6.83 15.60
CA PRO A 122 -3.40 6.18 15.01
C PRO A 122 -3.16 4.75 15.54
N GLU A 123 -3.66 4.43 16.74
CA GLU A 123 -3.56 3.10 17.35
C GLU A 123 -4.41 2.06 16.60
N ASN A 124 -5.49 2.49 15.95
CA ASN A 124 -6.47 1.64 15.27
C ASN A 124 -6.05 1.29 13.83
N ARG A 125 -4.79 0.87 13.63
CA ARG A 125 -4.15 0.67 12.32
C ARG A 125 -5.01 -0.15 11.35
N ARG A 126 -5.51 -1.31 11.80
CA ARG A 126 -6.36 -2.21 11.00
C ARG A 126 -7.61 -1.49 10.48
N LYS A 127 -8.38 -0.87 11.39
CA LYS A 127 -9.59 -0.12 11.06
C LYS A 127 -9.29 0.98 10.05
N ASN A 128 -8.19 1.72 10.24
CA ASN A 128 -7.82 2.81 9.34
C ASN A 128 -7.50 2.29 7.93
N PHE A 129 -6.74 1.20 7.80
CA PHE A 129 -6.45 0.61 6.49
C PHE A 129 -7.69 0.04 5.80
N GLU A 130 -8.52 -0.73 6.52
CA GLU A 130 -9.77 -1.29 5.99
C GLU A 130 -10.70 -0.18 5.49
N LEU A 131 -10.87 0.88 6.29
CA LEU A 131 -11.69 2.02 5.94
C LEU A 131 -11.14 2.73 4.70
N ALA A 132 -9.85 3.09 4.70
CA ALA A 132 -9.24 3.82 3.60
C ALA A 132 -9.36 3.06 2.27
N PHE A 133 -8.99 1.77 2.27
CA PHE A 133 -8.97 0.98 1.04
C PHE A 133 -10.38 0.65 0.55
N THR A 134 -11.31 0.38 1.46
CA THR A 134 -12.72 0.14 1.10
C THR A 134 -13.34 1.41 0.52
N LYS A 135 -13.13 2.57 1.16
CA LYS A 135 -13.70 3.83 0.68
C LYS A 135 -13.04 4.32 -0.61
N ALA A 136 -11.74 4.15 -0.77
CA ALA A 136 -11.05 4.45 -2.02
C ALA A 136 -11.66 3.69 -3.21
N ASP A 137 -12.03 2.42 -3.02
CA ASP A 137 -12.71 1.61 -4.03
C ASP A 137 -14.16 2.08 -4.24
N GLU A 138 -14.96 2.15 -3.17
CA GLU A 138 -16.39 2.48 -3.23
C GLU A 138 -16.70 3.86 -3.80
N VAL A 139 -15.97 4.90 -3.39
CA VAL A 139 -16.31 6.30 -3.75
C VAL A 139 -15.45 6.88 -4.85
N ALA A 140 -14.33 6.23 -5.20
CA ALA A 140 -13.40 6.73 -6.21
C ALA A 140 -12.96 5.67 -7.25
N GLY A 141 -13.34 4.40 -7.09
CA GLY A 141 -12.98 3.32 -8.01
C GLY A 141 -11.50 2.96 -7.98
N ILE A 142 -10.80 3.26 -6.88
CA ILE A 142 -9.37 2.98 -6.74
C ILE A 142 -9.20 1.58 -6.14
N ALA A 143 -8.90 0.61 -7.00
CA ALA A 143 -8.68 -0.77 -6.57
C ALA A 143 -7.58 -0.88 -5.48
N PRO A 144 -7.81 -1.66 -4.41
CA PRO A 144 -6.86 -1.80 -3.32
C PRO A 144 -5.63 -2.61 -3.77
N LEU A 145 -4.47 -1.95 -3.85
CA LEU A 145 -3.20 -2.59 -4.22
C LEU A 145 -2.42 -3.12 -3.02
N LEU A 146 -2.78 -2.70 -1.82
CA LEU A 146 -2.15 -3.13 -0.57
C LEU A 146 -3.09 -4.04 0.19
N ASP A 147 -2.53 -5.10 0.78
CA ASP A 147 -3.28 -5.97 1.67
C ASP A 147 -3.27 -5.41 3.10
N VAL A 148 -4.42 -5.45 3.77
CA VAL A 148 -4.59 -4.92 5.12
C VAL A 148 -3.75 -5.70 6.12
N GLU A 149 -3.74 -7.04 6.05
CA GLU A 149 -2.99 -7.88 6.99
C GLU A 149 -1.52 -7.56 6.92
N ASP A 150 -0.99 -7.51 5.70
CA ASP A 150 0.41 -7.18 5.46
C ASP A 150 0.78 -5.81 6.03
N MET A 151 -0.06 -4.79 5.78
CA MET A 151 0.19 -3.43 6.26
C MET A 151 0.11 -3.32 7.78
N VAL A 152 -0.78 -4.06 8.43
CA VAL A 152 -0.90 -4.10 9.90
C VAL A 152 0.31 -4.80 10.53
N MET A 153 0.78 -5.91 9.95
CA MET A 153 1.92 -6.67 10.48
C MET A 153 3.25 -5.92 10.34
N MET A 154 3.40 -5.09 9.30
CA MET A 154 4.64 -4.34 9.05
C MET A 154 4.62 -2.95 9.70
N GLN A 155 5.57 -2.68 10.59
CA GLN A 155 5.78 -1.32 11.11
C GLN A 155 6.51 -0.40 10.11
N ARG A 156 7.25 -1.00 9.18
CA ARG A 156 7.99 -0.31 8.11
C ARG A 156 7.61 -0.93 6.76
N PRO A 157 6.45 -0.58 6.18
CA PRO A 157 6.01 -1.17 4.92
C PRO A 157 6.98 -0.85 3.77
N ASP A 158 7.06 -1.71 2.75
CA ASP A 158 7.90 -1.47 1.57
C ASP A 158 7.44 -0.18 0.86
N TRP A 159 8.37 0.77 0.76
CA TRP A 159 8.09 2.07 0.20
C TRP A 159 7.66 2.03 -1.26
N LYS A 160 8.07 1.02 -2.04
CA LYS A 160 7.66 0.89 -3.44
C LYS A 160 6.18 0.50 -3.55
N CYS A 161 5.71 -0.38 -2.68
CA CYS A 161 4.31 -0.81 -2.68
C CYS A 161 3.40 0.36 -2.30
N VAL A 162 3.75 1.08 -1.23
CA VAL A 162 3.03 2.27 -0.79
C VAL A 162 3.07 3.36 -1.86
N PHE A 163 4.25 3.68 -2.41
CA PHE A 163 4.40 4.65 -3.49
C PHE A 163 3.52 4.32 -4.70
N THR A 164 3.49 3.05 -5.12
CA THR A 164 2.66 2.59 -6.25
C THR A 164 1.18 2.80 -5.98
N TYR A 165 0.70 2.52 -4.76
CA TYR A 165 -0.69 2.76 -4.40
C TYR A 165 -1.01 4.25 -4.28
N VAL A 166 -0.12 5.05 -3.71
CA VAL A 166 -0.30 6.52 -3.67
C VAL A 166 -0.31 7.11 -5.09
N GLN A 167 0.46 6.57 -6.03
CA GLN A 167 0.37 6.96 -7.44
C GLN A 167 -0.98 6.64 -8.08
N SER A 168 -1.67 5.55 -7.71
CA SER A 168 -3.02 5.31 -8.21
C SER A 168 -4.01 6.33 -7.65
N ILE A 169 -3.88 6.69 -6.37
CA ILE A 169 -4.69 7.76 -5.75
C ILE A 169 -4.43 9.11 -6.44
N TYR A 170 -3.16 9.48 -6.62
CA TYR A 170 -2.79 10.72 -7.30
C TYR A 170 -3.35 10.77 -8.73
N ARG A 171 -3.17 9.72 -9.52
CA ARG A 171 -3.72 9.69 -10.89
C ARG A 171 -5.24 9.87 -10.93
N ARG A 172 -5.94 9.41 -9.91
CA ARG A 172 -7.39 9.55 -9.81
C ARG A 172 -7.82 10.98 -9.49
N PHE A 173 -7.07 11.68 -8.64
CA PHE A 173 -7.50 12.98 -8.08
C PHE A 173 -6.69 14.20 -8.55
N LYS A 174 -5.58 14.03 -9.28
CA LYS A 174 -4.69 15.14 -9.67
C LYS A 174 -5.36 16.28 -10.47
N ASP A 175 -6.53 16.02 -11.05
CA ASP A 175 -7.29 16.97 -11.86
C ASP A 175 -8.57 17.46 -11.12
N GLU A 176 -8.79 17.05 -9.86
CA GLU A 176 -9.95 17.42 -9.03
C GLU A 176 -9.63 18.54 -8.01
N ASP A 177 -8.61 19.34 -8.30
CA ASP A 177 -8.12 20.44 -7.45
C ASP A 177 -8.75 21.81 -7.80
#